data_AF-A0A966YHD8-F1
#
_entry.id   AF-A0A966YHD8-F1
#
_cell.length_a   1.000
_cell.length_b   1.000
_cell.length_c   1.000
_cell.angle_alpha   90.00
_cell.angle_beta   90.00
_cell.angle_gamma   90.00
#
_symmetry.space_group_name_H-M   'P 1'
#
loop_
_entity.id
_entity.type
_entity.pdbx_description
1 polymer ?
#
loop_
_entity_poly.entity_id
_entity_poly.type
_entity_poly.pdbx_seq_one_letter_code
_entity_poly.pdbx_strand_id
1 'polypeptide(L)'
;MVYAWTRVGSWWLAASASFDGRNVAMWKRKKTDPLDNIARPWAASKSVPAGSSGDLGPDVLARLRSELQMDDEWCQLEGRELRWTGGAAPIVFSVSDPFEMNGDVTVKVTARTTLVSNVEASPDLVLKLVNIANVHASVGSLVWLADEREVVGFVTQYAHEGNDSVTALFSPFSLLAYTEALTLLSAELATALEGDASAARDDEDDLLNVSEQVVIPAGLQPQRWDGEELVSMSEQWGSAGLMANGDETGLTVEFPYSSSMSTILRVSMDLGMSGGTGSTSLYNQHLDNPHPRYGNGLFALLRMPDVFDEEDGLAQANELNAAELLETTGFPSWGSWCTLEGSLAHVAFFPNLIARPGLLTTVNFYALSRSQWVQEKLLPLDLVREVRAGER
;
A
#
# COMPACT_ATOMS: atom_id res chain seq x y z
N MET A 1 -32.50 -11.99 -4.25
CA MET A 1 -31.41 -12.98 -4.30
C MET A 1 -30.79 -13.19 -5.69
N VAL A 2 -31.55 -13.31 -6.79
CA VAL A 2 -30.94 -13.42 -8.16
C VAL A 2 -30.45 -12.08 -8.73
N TYR A 3 -30.98 -10.95 -8.28
CA TYR A 3 -30.60 -9.60 -8.74
C TYR A 3 -29.26 -9.06 -8.14
N ALA A 4 -28.82 -9.55 -6.98
CA ALA A 4 -27.58 -9.11 -6.32
C ALA A 4 -26.32 -9.71 -6.98
N TRP A 5 -26.40 -10.96 -7.45
CA TRP A 5 -25.34 -11.64 -8.20
C TRP A 5 -24.94 -10.91 -9.48
N THR A 6 -25.90 -10.25 -10.15
CA THR A 6 -25.63 -9.49 -11.37
C THR A 6 -24.98 -8.13 -11.13
N ARG A 7 -25.11 -7.51 -9.94
CA ARG A 7 -24.57 -6.15 -9.69
C ARG A 7 -23.10 -6.16 -9.30
N VAL A 8 -22.73 -6.96 -8.30
CA VAL A 8 -21.35 -7.00 -7.78
C VAL A 8 -20.44 -7.77 -8.77
N GLY A 9 -20.88 -8.92 -9.27
CA GLY A 9 -20.09 -9.75 -10.20
C GLY A 9 -19.83 -9.12 -11.57
N SER A 10 -20.78 -8.36 -12.14
CA SER A 10 -20.59 -7.72 -13.44
C SER A 10 -19.64 -6.53 -13.40
N TRP A 11 -19.62 -5.79 -12.28
CA TRP A 11 -18.75 -4.63 -12.11
C TRP A 11 -17.28 -5.01 -12.03
N TRP A 12 -16.95 -6.04 -11.23
CA TRP A 12 -15.59 -6.57 -11.16
C TRP A 12 -15.10 -7.17 -12.49
N LEU A 13 -15.98 -7.82 -13.24
CA LEU A 13 -15.67 -8.32 -14.60
C LEU A 13 -15.52 -7.18 -15.61
N ALA A 14 -16.28 -6.09 -15.50
CA ALA A 14 -16.14 -4.93 -16.38
C ALA A 14 -14.82 -4.17 -16.14
N ALA A 15 -14.38 -4.03 -14.89
CA ALA A 15 -13.05 -3.49 -14.55
C ALA A 15 -11.90 -4.36 -15.10
N SER A 16 -12.15 -5.64 -15.37
CA SER A 16 -11.17 -6.56 -15.98
C SER A 16 -11.13 -6.50 -17.52
N ALA A 17 -12.14 -5.90 -18.18
CA ALA A 17 -12.32 -5.98 -19.63
C ALA A 17 -11.75 -4.77 -20.42
N SER A 18 -11.23 -3.74 -19.76
CA SER A 18 -10.84 -2.47 -20.40
C SER A 18 -9.39 -2.39 -20.92
N PHE A 19 -8.65 -3.50 -20.99
CA PHE A 19 -7.24 -3.51 -21.39
C PHE A 19 -7.03 -4.14 -22.79
N ASP A 20 -6.93 -3.32 -23.85
CA ASP A 20 -6.36 -3.74 -25.15
C ASP A 20 -4.83 -3.69 -25.01
N GLY A 21 -4.19 -4.86 -25.08
CA GLY A 21 -2.77 -5.10 -24.78
C GLY A 21 -1.77 -4.50 -25.79
N ARG A 22 -1.87 -3.21 -26.08
CA ARG A 22 -0.97 -2.51 -26.99
C ARG A 22 -0.49 -1.20 -26.37
N ASN A 23 0.54 -1.26 -25.54
CA ASN A 23 1.56 -0.21 -25.42
C ASN A 23 2.74 -0.67 -24.56
N VAL A 24 3.65 -1.46 -25.16
CA VAL A 24 5.02 -1.58 -24.65
C VAL A 24 5.87 -0.57 -25.42
N ALA A 25 5.92 0.67 -24.93
CA ALA A 25 6.77 1.70 -25.51
C ALA A 25 8.21 1.51 -25.02
N MET A 26 9.07 1.11 -25.96
CA MET A 26 10.49 0.82 -25.79
C MET A 26 11.28 2.11 -25.52
N TRP A 27 11.75 2.30 -24.28
CA TRP A 27 12.56 3.46 -23.88
C TRP A 27 13.99 3.35 -24.41
N LYS A 28 14.40 4.22 -25.34
CA LYS A 28 15.81 4.45 -25.67
C LYS A 28 16.39 5.50 -24.72
N ARG A 29 17.34 5.15 -23.84
CA ARG A 29 18.10 6.13 -23.03
C ARG A 29 19.59 5.81 -22.91
N LYS A 30 20.36 6.90 -22.68
CA LYS A 30 21.83 6.99 -22.60
C LYS A 30 22.39 6.18 -21.43
N LYS A 31 23.67 5.80 -21.53
CA LYS A 31 24.47 5.10 -20.50
C LYS A 31 24.52 5.91 -19.19
N THR A 32 23.62 5.61 -18.26
CA THR A 32 23.76 5.84 -16.82
C THR A 32 23.50 4.50 -16.12
N ASP A 33 23.93 4.36 -14.87
CA ASP A 33 23.79 3.13 -14.08
C ASP A 33 22.31 2.63 -14.14
N PRO A 34 22.06 1.34 -14.46
CA PRO A 34 20.71 0.80 -14.51
C PRO A 34 19.90 1.08 -13.23
N LEU A 35 20.54 1.06 -12.06
CA LEU A 35 19.87 1.26 -10.77
C LEU A 35 19.53 2.74 -10.51
N ASP A 36 20.32 3.69 -11.00
CA ASP A 36 20.06 5.13 -10.88
C ASP A 36 18.81 5.59 -11.66
N ASN A 37 18.42 4.85 -12.71
CA ASN A 37 17.23 5.14 -13.50
C ASN A 37 15.99 4.37 -13.02
N ILE A 38 16.17 3.25 -12.32
CA ILE A 38 15.06 2.40 -11.88
C ILE A 38 14.33 3.00 -10.69
N ALA A 39 14.97 3.90 -9.93
CA ALA A 39 14.38 4.38 -8.69
C ALA A 39 14.96 5.72 -8.20
N ARG A 40 14.67 6.81 -8.91
CA ARG A 40 14.60 8.08 -8.17
C ARG A 40 13.40 7.98 -7.23
N PRO A 41 13.54 8.35 -5.94
CA PRO A 41 12.40 8.53 -5.06
C PRO A 41 11.36 9.35 -5.80
N TRP A 42 10.11 8.92 -5.77
CA TRP A 42 8.98 9.64 -6.34
C TRP A 42 8.65 10.87 -5.50
N ALA A 43 9.63 11.75 -5.37
CA ALA A 43 9.51 12.99 -4.62
C ALA A 43 8.65 13.96 -5.45
N ALA A 44 7.52 14.35 -4.89
CA ALA A 44 6.69 15.41 -5.43
C ALA A 44 7.57 16.66 -5.67
N SER A 45 7.67 17.09 -6.92
CA SER A 45 8.62 18.14 -7.29
C SER A 45 8.04 19.53 -7.08
N LYS A 46 6.72 19.72 -7.27
CA LYS A 46 6.01 21.00 -7.17
C LYS A 46 4.52 20.81 -6.90
N SER A 47 3.94 21.66 -6.06
CA SER A 47 2.49 21.78 -5.96
C SER A 47 1.92 22.41 -7.22
N VAL A 48 0.79 21.89 -7.67
CA VAL A 48 -0.01 22.42 -8.77
C VAL A 48 -1.31 22.96 -8.20
N PRO A 49 -1.81 24.14 -8.62
CA PRO A 49 -3.08 24.65 -8.11
C PRO A 49 -4.25 23.70 -8.41
N ALA A 50 -5.12 23.50 -7.42
CA ALA A 50 -6.38 22.77 -7.61
C ALA A 50 -7.25 23.43 -8.69
N GLY A 51 -7.93 22.61 -9.50
CA GLY A 51 -8.73 23.07 -10.64
C GLY A 51 -7.93 23.53 -11.87
N SER A 52 -6.62 23.26 -11.91
CA SER A 52 -5.79 23.45 -13.10
C SER A 52 -6.12 22.44 -14.20
N SER A 53 -5.70 22.73 -15.44
CA SER A 53 -5.78 21.78 -16.55
C SER A 53 -4.96 20.53 -16.22
N GLY A 54 -5.63 19.40 -15.99
CA GLY A 54 -5.00 18.13 -15.58
C GLY A 54 -5.23 17.73 -14.12
N ASP A 55 -5.99 18.49 -13.33
CA ASP A 55 -6.44 18.04 -12.00
C ASP A 55 -7.48 16.92 -12.13
N LEU A 56 -7.03 15.68 -11.93
CA LEU A 56 -7.88 14.48 -12.03
C LEU A 56 -8.78 14.26 -10.81
N GLY A 57 -8.63 15.04 -9.73
CA GLY A 57 -9.27 14.71 -8.46
C GLY A 57 -10.79 14.64 -8.49
N PRO A 58 -11.50 15.64 -9.05
CA PRO A 58 -12.95 15.57 -9.21
C PRO A 58 -13.41 14.35 -10.04
N ASP A 59 -12.69 14.04 -11.11
CA ASP A 59 -13.02 12.92 -12.00
C ASP A 59 -12.83 11.57 -11.29
N VAL A 60 -11.78 11.45 -10.46
CA VAL A 60 -11.55 10.25 -9.65
C VAL A 60 -12.69 10.01 -8.66
N LEU A 61 -13.14 11.04 -7.94
CA LEU A 61 -14.27 10.89 -7.00
C LEU A 61 -15.59 10.56 -7.72
N ALA A 62 -15.83 11.19 -8.87
CA ALA A 62 -17.01 10.89 -9.68
C ALA A 62 -16.98 9.45 -10.20
N ARG A 63 -15.80 8.97 -10.64
CA ARG A 63 -15.59 7.59 -11.06
C ARG A 63 -15.81 6.61 -9.91
N LEU A 64 -15.23 6.87 -8.74
CA LEU A 64 -15.41 6.04 -7.53
C LEU A 64 -16.89 5.86 -7.17
N ARG A 65 -17.63 6.97 -7.10
CA ARG A 65 -19.06 6.95 -6.81
C ARG A 65 -19.85 6.13 -7.84
N SER A 66 -19.55 6.33 -9.12
CA SER A 66 -20.19 5.63 -10.24
C SER A 66 -19.87 4.13 -10.24
N GLU A 67 -18.60 3.79 -10.07
CA GLU A 67 -18.10 2.42 -10.06
C GLU A 67 -18.67 1.63 -8.88
N LEU A 68 -18.62 2.21 -7.68
CA LEU A 68 -19.16 1.58 -6.48
C LEU A 68 -20.69 1.69 -6.40
N GLN A 69 -21.35 2.35 -7.37
CA GLN A 69 -22.81 2.51 -7.42
C GLN A 69 -23.40 3.00 -6.09
N MET A 70 -22.72 3.92 -5.42
CA MET A 70 -23.14 4.41 -4.11
C MET A 70 -24.43 5.20 -4.23
N ASP A 71 -25.41 4.86 -3.38
CA ASP A 71 -26.69 5.55 -3.35
C ASP A 71 -26.54 6.99 -2.85
N ASP A 72 -27.13 7.93 -3.60
CA ASP A 72 -27.00 9.37 -3.37
C ASP A 72 -27.39 9.82 -1.95
N GLU A 73 -28.34 9.14 -1.32
CA GLU A 73 -28.82 9.45 0.03
C GLU A 73 -27.78 9.16 1.12
N TRP A 74 -26.83 8.26 0.85
CA TRP A 74 -25.75 7.87 1.77
C TRP A 74 -24.41 8.51 1.43
N CYS A 75 -24.38 9.39 0.42
CA CYS A 75 -23.19 10.09 -0.04
C CYS A 75 -23.22 11.58 0.29
N GLN A 76 -22.11 12.08 0.81
CA GLN A 76 -21.87 13.50 1.03
C GLN A 76 -20.57 13.88 0.31
N LEU A 77 -20.67 14.76 -0.68
CA LEU A 77 -19.52 15.28 -1.43
C LEU A 77 -19.28 16.73 -0.99
N GLU A 78 -18.13 16.97 -0.35
CA GLU A 78 -17.70 18.29 0.12
C GLU A 78 -16.28 18.57 -0.36
N GLY A 79 -16.14 19.52 -1.30
CA GLY A 79 -14.83 19.87 -1.85
C GLY A 79 -14.15 18.69 -2.56
N ARG A 80 -13.03 18.21 -2.00
CA ARG A 80 -12.24 17.08 -2.52
C ARG A 80 -12.44 15.81 -1.69
N GLU A 81 -13.55 15.73 -0.95
CA GLU A 81 -13.90 14.58 -0.12
C GLU A 81 -15.29 14.05 -0.45
N LEU A 82 -15.38 12.74 -0.65
CA LEU A 82 -16.62 11.98 -0.75
C LEU A 82 -16.74 11.07 0.47
N ARG A 83 -17.67 11.37 1.36
CA ARG A 83 -18.07 10.48 2.46
C ARG A 83 -19.20 9.58 2.00
N TRP A 84 -19.06 8.28 2.24
CA TRP A 84 -20.11 7.28 2.02
C TRP A 84 -20.38 6.51 3.30
N THR A 85 -21.67 6.40 3.67
CA THR A 85 -22.13 5.69 4.88
C THR A 85 -22.84 4.40 4.49
N GLY A 86 -22.05 3.37 4.16
CA GLY A 86 -22.55 2.06 3.76
C GLY A 86 -22.84 1.10 4.92
N GLY A 87 -22.23 1.29 6.10
CA GLY A 87 -22.39 0.40 7.24
C GLY A 87 -22.02 1.03 8.58
N ALA A 88 -21.49 0.22 9.50
CA ALA A 88 -21.24 0.61 10.88
C ALA A 88 -20.32 1.84 11.05
N ALA A 89 -19.37 2.06 10.14
CA ALA A 89 -18.54 3.26 10.08
C ALA A 89 -18.58 3.88 8.68
N PRO A 90 -18.56 5.20 8.50
CA PRO A 90 -18.41 5.79 7.17
C PRO A 90 -17.01 5.54 6.62
N ILE A 91 -16.91 5.46 5.29
CA ILE A 91 -15.64 5.59 4.56
C ILE A 91 -15.58 6.96 3.91
N VAL A 92 -14.43 7.62 4.01
CA VAL A 92 -14.15 8.92 3.41
C VAL A 92 -13.10 8.72 2.32
N PHE A 93 -13.47 9.06 1.10
CA PHE A 93 -12.55 9.15 -0.02
C PHE A 93 -12.09 10.60 -0.16
N SER A 94 -10.81 10.87 0.04
CA SER A 94 -10.23 12.20 -0.14
C SER A 94 -9.23 12.21 -1.28
N VAL A 95 -9.11 13.36 -1.94
CA VAL A 95 -8.09 13.57 -2.98
C VAL A 95 -7.23 14.78 -2.63
N SER A 96 -5.91 14.59 -2.64
CA SER A 96 -4.95 15.68 -2.42
C SER A 96 -5.08 16.76 -3.49
N ASP A 97 -4.53 17.94 -3.22
CA ASP A 97 -4.21 18.88 -4.31
C ASP A 97 -3.28 18.20 -5.33
N PRO A 98 -3.36 18.58 -6.62
CA PRO A 98 -2.48 18.02 -7.64
C PRO A 98 -1.03 18.45 -7.42
N PHE A 99 -0.10 17.59 -7.77
CA PHE A 99 1.33 17.85 -7.70
C PHE A 99 2.06 17.20 -8.89
N GLU A 100 3.21 17.74 -9.26
CA GLU A 100 4.06 17.13 -10.29
C GLU A 100 4.85 15.95 -9.70
N MET A 101 4.79 14.81 -10.38
CA MET A 101 5.58 13.63 -10.06
C MET A 101 6.03 12.98 -11.37
N ASN A 102 7.34 12.81 -11.54
CA ASN A 102 7.95 12.23 -12.76
C ASN A 102 7.56 12.91 -14.10
N GLY A 103 7.11 14.17 -14.05
CA GLY A 103 6.67 14.92 -15.23
C GLY A 103 5.16 14.86 -15.48
N ASP A 104 4.42 14.09 -14.68
CA ASP A 104 2.97 13.97 -14.76
C ASP A 104 2.30 14.75 -13.62
N VAL A 105 1.13 15.34 -13.91
CA VAL A 105 0.26 15.89 -12.87
C VAL A 105 -0.44 14.73 -12.19
N THR A 106 -0.17 14.58 -10.90
CA THR A 106 -0.60 13.44 -10.09
C THR A 106 -1.46 13.93 -8.93
N VAL A 107 -2.45 13.14 -8.55
CA VAL A 107 -3.18 13.28 -7.29
C VAL A 107 -3.02 12.02 -6.44
N LYS A 108 -2.98 12.20 -5.11
CA LYS A 108 -3.11 11.12 -4.15
C LYS A 108 -4.59 10.95 -3.80
N VAL A 109 -5.07 9.73 -3.86
CA VAL A 109 -6.43 9.32 -3.53
C VAL A 109 -6.34 8.45 -2.28
N THR A 110 -7.14 8.74 -1.27
CA THR A 110 -7.13 8.03 0.01
C THR A 110 -8.53 7.58 0.34
N ALA A 111 -8.70 6.33 0.75
CA ALA A 111 -9.90 5.83 1.39
C ALA A 111 -9.58 5.61 2.86
N ARG A 112 -10.30 6.28 3.77
CA ARG A 112 -10.09 6.23 5.22
C ARG A 112 -11.41 5.92 5.92
N THR A 113 -11.37 5.07 6.94
CA THR A 113 -12.48 4.85 7.87
C THR A 113 -11.97 4.97 9.30
N THR A 114 -12.66 5.75 10.13
CA THR A 114 -12.35 5.82 11.56
C THR A 114 -13.10 4.70 12.26
N LEU A 115 -12.35 3.79 12.89
CA LEU A 115 -12.89 2.62 13.58
C LEU A 115 -13.22 2.97 15.03
N VAL A 116 -12.24 3.53 15.74
CA VAL A 116 -12.39 3.91 17.14
C VAL A 116 -11.91 5.34 17.31
N SER A 117 -12.74 6.17 17.92
CA SER A 117 -12.41 7.55 18.31
C SER A 117 -12.26 7.65 19.83
N ASN A 118 -11.69 8.76 20.32
CA ASN A 118 -11.51 9.01 21.75
C ASN A 118 -10.76 7.88 22.48
N VAL A 119 -9.75 7.30 21.84
CA VAL A 119 -8.92 6.23 22.43
C VAL A 119 -8.22 6.75 23.69
N GLU A 120 -8.47 6.13 24.85
CA GLU A 120 -7.83 6.46 26.15
C GLU A 120 -6.83 5.38 26.62
N ALA A 121 -6.82 4.20 25.97
CA ALA A 121 -5.89 3.14 26.31
C ALA A 121 -4.41 3.55 26.18
N SER A 122 -3.52 2.84 26.87
CA SER A 122 -2.09 3.15 26.84
C SER A 122 -1.50 2.96 25.43
N PRO A 123 -0.56 3.83 24.99
CA PRO A 123 0.07 3.76 23.67
C PRO A 123 0.52 2.34 23.29
N ASP A 124 1.22 1.66 24.21
CA ASP A 124 1.73 0.30 24.00
C ASP A 124 0.63 -0.71 23.66
N LEU A 125 -0.53 -0.60 24.31
CA LEU A 125 -1.65 -1.50 24.05
C LEU A 125 -2.25 -1.23 22.67
N VAL A 126 -2.44 0.05 22.33
CA VAL A 126 -2.98 0.43 21.03
C VAL A 126 -2.07 -0.07 19.91
N LEU A 127 -0.77 0.19 20.02
CA LEU A 127 0.22 -0.22 19.03
C LEU A 127 0.31 -1.74 18.89
N LYS A 128 0.22 -2.50 19.99
CA LYS A 128 0.17 -3.98 19.95
C LYS A 128 -1.04 -4.50 19.19
N LEU A 129 -2.23 -3.95 19.46
CA LEU A 129 -3.46 -4.38 18.80
C LEU A 129 -3.46 -4.02 17.30
N VAL A 130 -3.02 -2.81 16.96
CA VAL A 130 -2.83 -2.38 15.56
C VAL A 130 -1.85 -3.30 14.84
N ASN A 131 -0.73 -3.65 15.47
CA ASN A 131 0.26 -4.54 14.86
C ASN A 131 -0.28 -5.95 14.61
N ILE A 132 -1.03 -6.52 15.56
CA ILE A 132 -1.66 -7.84 15.39
C ILE A 132 -2.58 -7.85 14.16
N ALA A 133 -3.34 -6.79 13.94
CA ALA A 133 -4.17 -6.66 12.75
C ALA A 133 -3.33 -6.54 11.47
N ASN A 134 -2.30 -5.68 11.49
CA ASN A 134 -1.45 -5.39 10.33
C ASN A 134 -0.61 -6.58 9.85
N VAL A 135 -0.17 -7.47 10.76
CA VAL A 135 0.50 -8.74 10.36
C VAL A 135 -0.38 -9.61 9.45
N HIS A 136 -1.70 -9.43 9.50
CA HIS A 136 -2.68 -10.14 8.69
C HIS A 136 -3.35 -9.26 7.62
N ALA A 137 -2.76 -8.10 7.32
CA ALA A 137 -3.30 -7.18 6.32
C ALA A 137 -3.37 -7.81 4.92
N SER A 138 -4.45 -7.52 4.19
CA SER A 138 -4.50 -7.76 2.76
C SER A 138 -3.94 -6.57 1.98
N VAL A 139 -4.78 -5.59 1.65
CA VAL A 139 -4.44 -4.39 0.88
C VAL A 139 -4.59 -3.09 1.67
N GLY A 140 -5.26 -3.14 2.83
CA GLY A 140 -5.41 -2.01 3.73
C GLY A 140 -4.46 -2.05 4.92
N SER A 141 -4.32 -0.90 5.59
CA SER A 141 -3.56 -0.72 6.82
C SER A 141 -4.45 -0.21 7.93
N LEU A 142 -4.15 -0.60 9.18
CA LEU A 142 -4.57 0.15 10.37
C LEU A 142 -3.44 1.05 10.87
N VAL A 143 -3.82 2.22 11.37
CA VAL A 143 -2.89 3.15 12.02
C VAL A 143 -3.57 3.82 13.20
N TRP A 144 -2.81 4.01 14.27
CA TRP A 144 -3.20 4.86 15.39
C TRP A 144 -2.64 6.27 15.20
N LEU A 145 -3.53 7.25 15.14
CA LEU A 145 -3.23 8.67 15.04
C LEU A 145 -3.34 9.27 16.45
N ALA A 146 -2.22 9.29 17.18
CA ALA A 146 -2.20 9.66 18.60
C ALA A 146 -2.73 11.09 18.87
N ASP A 147 -2.38 12.06 18.00
CA ASP A 147 -2.84 13.45 18.13
C ASP A 147 -4.36 13.58 17.96
N GLU A 148 -4.96 12.74 17.10
CA GLU A 148 -6.40 12.69 16.84
C GLU A 148 -7.12 11.75 17.82
N ARG A 149 -6.37 10.90 18.52
CA ARG A 149 -6.86 9.83 19.39
C ARG A 149 -7.80 8.86 18.64
N GLU A 150 -7.42 8.53 17.41
CA GLU A 150 -8.20 7.67 16.52
C GLU A 150 -7.40 6.45 16.06
N VAL A 151 -8.07 5.30 15.96
CA VAL A 151 -7.59 4.16 15.15
C VAL A 151 -8.37 4.16 13.84
N VAL A 152 -7.64 4.21 12.73
CA VAL A 152 -8.22 4.34 11.40
C VAL A 152 -7.72 3.24 10.47
N GLY A 153 -8.61 2.73 9.64
CA GLY A 153 -8.28 1.88 8.50
C GLY A 153 -8.13 2.72 7.25
N PHE A 154 -7.12 2.44 6.42
CA PHE A 154 -6.92 3.19 5.19
C PHE A 154 -6.26 2.41 4.05
N VAL A 155 -6.42 2.93 2.84
CA VAL A 155 -5.63 2.59 1.66
C VAL A 155 -5.47 3.82 0.77
N THR A 156 -4.31 3.97 0.13
CA THR A 156 -3.99 5.10 -0.73
C THR A 156 -3.53 4.65 -2.12
N GLN A 157 -3.72 5.51 -3.10
CA GLN A 157 -3.27 5.31 -4.47
C GLN A 157 -2.97 6.62 -5.17
N TYR A 158 -2.21 6.55 -6.25
CA TYR A 158 -1.85 7.70 -7.09
C TYR A 158 -2.52 7.59 -8.46
N ALA A 159 -3.12 8.70 -8.90
CA ALA A 159 -3.76 8.81 -10.21
C ALA A 159 -3.06 9.91 -11.02
N HIS A 160 -2.70 9.59 -12.26
CA HIS A 160 -2.17 10.53 -13.24
C HIS A 160 -2.60 10.10 -14.65
N GLU A 161 -2.40 10.97 -15.64
CA GLU A 161 -2.73 10.61 -17.01
C GLU A 161 -1.91 9.38 -17.46
N GLY A 162 -2.60 8.37 -17.99
CA GLY A 162 -1.97 7.16 -18.53
C GLY A 162 -1.81 5.99 -17.56
N ASN A 163 -2.22 6.09 -16.29
CA ASN A 163 -2.19 4.96 -15.33
C ASN A 163 -3.57 4.39 -14.95
N ASP A 164 -4.59 4.64 -15.76
CA ASP A 164 -5.98 4.22 -15.48
C ASP A 164 -6.14 2.74 -15.16
N SER A 165 -5.37 1.85 -15.79
CA SER A 165 -5.42 0.40 -15.51
C SER A 165 -5.03 0.05 -14.09
N VAL A 166 -4.12 0.84 -13.50
CA VAL A 166 -3.68 0.69 -12.11
C VAL A 166 -4.67 1.41 -11.20
N THR A 167 -5.12 2.63 -11.54
CA THR A 167 -6.12 3.35 -10.71
C THR A 167 -7.48 2.64 -10.64
N ALA A 168 -7.84 1.82 -11.65
CA ALA A 168 -9.02 0.96 -11.60
C ALA A 168 -8.97 -0.10 -10.47
N LEU A 169 -7.80 -0.33 -9.85
CA LEU A 169 -7.66 -1.15 -8.64
C LEU A 169 -8.11 -0.43 -7.37
N PHE A 170 -8.28 0.89 -7.39
CA PHE A 170 -8.53 1.65 -6.18
C PHE A 170 -9.91 1.35 -5.57
N SER A 171 -10.96 1.41 -6.37
CA SER A 171 -12.34 1.10 -5.95
C SER A 171 -12.45 -0.30 -5.31
N PRO A 172 -11.93 -1.37 -5.96
CA PRO A 172 -11.98 -2.69 -5.35
C PRO A 172 -11.12 -2.84 -4.09
N PHE A 173 -9.93 -2.25 -4.04
CA PHE A 173 -9.06 -2.32 -2.85
C PHE A 173 -9.58 -1.50 -1.68
N SER A 174 -10.15 -0.32 -1.94
CA SER A 174 -10.77 0.50 -0.90
C SER A 174 -11.95 -0.21 -0.26
N LEU A 175 -12.79 -0.89 -1.05
CA LEU A 175 -13.90 -1.67 -0.51
C LEU A 175 -13.40 -2.89 0.28
N LEU A 176 -12.41 -3.64 -0.22
CA LEU A 176 -11.82 -4.75 0.52
C LEU A 176 -11.21 -4.28 1.86
N ALA A 177 -10.32 -3.30 1.82
CA ALA A 177 -9.70 -2.72 3.01
C ALA A 177 -10.73 -2.21 4.02
N TYR A 178 -11.80 -1.57 3.53
CA TYR A 178 -12.89 -1.11 4.36
C TYR A 178 -13.66 -2.24 5.03
N THR A 179 -14.05 -3.30 4.30
CA THR A 179 -14.76 -4.44 4.89
C THR A 179 -13.89 -5.23 5.88
N GLU A 180 -12.58 -5.28 5.67
CA GLU A 180 -11.64 -5.83 6.65
C GLU A 180 -11.56 -4.99 7.91
N ALA A 181 -11.42 -3.67 7.76
CA ALA A 181 -11.41 -2.73 8.86
C ALA A 181 -12.71 -2.80 9.67
N LEU A 182 -13.86 -2.94 9.01
CA LEU A 182 -15.15 -3.17 9.67
C LEU A 182 -15.24 -4.53 10.38
N THR A 183 -14.61 -5.60 9.86
CA THR A 183 -14.54 -6.88 10.57
C THR A 183 -13.75 -6.74 11.88
N LEU A 184 -12.76 -5.85 11.91
CA LEU A 184 -11.98 -5.53 13.10
C LEU A 184 -12.67 -4.50 14.01
N LEU A 185 -13.62 -3.73 13.48
CA LEU A 185 -14.48 -2.82 14.22
C LEU A 185 -15.48 -3.60 15.07
N SER A 186 -15.00 -4.08 16.20
CA SER A 186 -15.83 -4.78 17.17
C SER A 186 -16.03 -3.92 18.41
N ALA A 187 -17.15 -4.13 19.11
CA ALA A 187 -17.37 -3.51 20.42
C ALA A 187 -16.24 -3.89 21.39
N GLU A 188 -15.65 -5.08 21.23
CA GLU A 188 -14.50 -5.54 21.99
C GLU A 188 -13.23 -4.74 21.66
N LEU A 189 -12.97 -4.39 20.39
CA LEU A 189 -11.83 -3.52 20.05
C LEU A 189 -12.00 -2.14 20.66
N ALA A 190 -13.17 -1.51 20.51
CA ALA A 190 -13.44 -0.21 21.12
C ALA A 190 -13.33 -0.25 22.66
N THR A 191 -13.86 -1.32 23.28
CA THR A 191 -13.75 -1.54 24.72
C THR A 191 -12.29 -1.72 25.16
N ALA A 192 -11.50 -2.52 24.43
CA ALA A 192 -10.09 -2.75 24.73
C ALA A 192 -9.25 -1.47 24.59
N LEU A 193 -9.66 -0.56 23.69
CA LEU A 193 -9.03 0.73 23.46
C LEU A 193 -9.57 1.85 24.36
N GLU A 194 -10.54 1.54 25.24
CA GLU A 194 -11.22 2.51 26.08
C GLU A 194 -11.76 3.71 25.28
N GLY A 195 -12.27 3.44 24.08
CA GLY A 195 -12.74 4.45 23.13
C GLY A 195 -14.16 4.18 22.62
N ASP A 196 -14.60 5.06 21.72
CA ASP A 196 -15.93 5.00 21.12
C ASP A 196 -15.85 4.33 19.74
N ALA A 197 -16.56 3.22 19.59
CA ALA A 197 -16.72 2.57 18.29
C ALA A 197 -17.55 3.47 17.36
N SER A 198 -17.17 3.53 16.10
CA SER A 198 -18.00 4.16 15.07
C SER A 198 -19.33 3.43 14.93
N ALA A 199 -20.44 4.18 14.94
CA ALA A 199 -21.79 3.64 14.84
C ALA A 199 -22.65 4.57 13.97
N ALA A 200 -22.68 4.30 12.67
CA ALA A 200 -23.34 5.15 11.67
C ALA A 200 -24.63 4.54 11.10
N ARG A 201 -24.66 3.22 10.83
CA ARG A 201 -25.81 2.56 10.19
C ARG A 201 -25.92 1.09 10.61
N ASP A 202 -27.13 0.67 11.00
CA ASP A 202 -27.45 -0.72 11.40
C ASP A 202 -27.78 -1.63 10.22
N ASP A 203 -28.43 -1.09 9.17
CA ASP A 203 -28.82 -1.84 7.97
C ASP A 203 -27.75 -1.69 6.89
N GLU A 204 -26.82 -2.63 6.82
CA GLU A 204 -25.64 -2.55 5.95
C GLU A 204 -25.97 -2.60 4.45
N ASP A 205 -25.19 -1.88 3.65
CA ASP A 205 -25.24 -1.93 2.19
C ASP A 205 -24.74 -3.29 1.66
N ASP A 206 -25.40 -3.81 0.62
CA ASP A 206 -25.03 -5.08 -0.02
C ASP A 206 -23.56 -5.09 -0.50
N LEU A 207 -22.98 -3.93 -0.83
CA LEU A 207 -21.57 -3.78 -1.21
C LEU A 207 -20.59 -4.29 -0.13
N LEU A 208 -20.99 -4.29 1.15
CA LEU A 208 -20.13 -4.78 2.23
C LEU A 208 -19.94 -6.29 2.20
N ASN A 209 -20.78 -7.02 1.46
CA ASN A 209 -20.63 -8.47 1.27
C ASN A 209 -19.63 -8.83 0.15
N VAL A 210 -18.77 -7.90 -0.30
CA VAL A 210 -17.80 -8.16 -1.38
C VAL A 210 -16.85 -9.31 -1.06
N SER A 211 -16.46 -9.45 0.22
CA SER A 211 -15.57 -10.50 0.65
C SER A 211 -16.21 -11.87 0.45
N GLU A 212 -17.43 -12.05 0.96
CA GLU A 212 -18.19 -13.30 0.96
C GLU A 212 -18.73 -13.67 -0.43
N GLN A 213 -19.17 -12.67 -1.20
CA GLN A 213 -19.81 -12.91 -2.50
C GLN A 213 -18.82 -12.96 -3.67
N VAL A 214 -17.64 -12.33 -3.54
CA VAL A 214 -16.74 -12.12 -4.67
C VAL A 214 -15.30 -12.54 -4.39
N VAL A 215 -14.67 -12.05 -3.32
CA VAL A 215 -13.25 -12.30 -3.04
C VAL A 215 -13.00 -13.77 -2.66
N ILE A 216 -13.74 -14.28 -1.67
CA ILE A 216 -13.60 -15.67 -1.18
C ILE A 216 -13.89 -16.68 -2.31
N PRO A 217 -15.01 -16.58 -3.07
CA PRO A 217 -15.26 -17.51 -4.19
C PRO A 217 -14.17 -17.51 -5.26
N ALA A 218 -13.57 -16.34 -5.57
CA ALA A 218 -12.46 -16.24 -6.52
C ALA A 218 -11.19 -16.89 -5.97
N GLY A 219 -10.96 -16.78 -4.67
CA GLY A 219 -9.88 -17.44 -3.95
C GLY A 219 -9.93 -18.96 -3.94
N LEU A 220 -11.14 -19.54 -4.02
CA LEU A 220 -11.33 -20.99 -4.12
C LEU A 220 -11.06 -21.53 -5.54
N GLN A 221 -10.91 -20.66 -6.53
CA GLN A 221 -10.53 -21.06 -7.88
C GLN A 221 -9.03 -21.35 -7.97
N PRO A 222 -8.57 -22.10 -8.99
CA PRO A 222 -7.14 -22.27 -9.26
C PRO A 222 -6.40 -20.93 -9.32
N GLN A 223 -5.10 -20.99 -9.02
CA GLN A 223 -4.20 -19.83 -9.06
C GLN A 223 -4.28 -19.14 -10.43
N ARG A 224 -4.54 -17.83 -10.44
CA ARG A 224 -4.63 -16.98 -11.64
C ARG A 224 -3.41 -16.09 -11.82
N TRP A 225 -2.60 -15.92 -10.78
CA TRP A 225 -1.31 -15.25 -10.88
C TRP A 225 -0.36 -16.10 -11.73
N ASP A 226 0.39 -15.44 -12.62
CA ASP A 226 1.26 -16.12 -13.57
C ASP A 226 2.64 -16.39 -12.95
N GLY A 227 2.92 -17.67 -12.68
CA GLY A 227 4.22 -18.11 -12.17
C GLY A 227 5.38 -17.85 -13.14
N GLU A 228 5.14 -17.84 -14.46
CA GLU A 228 6.19 -17.55 -15.43
C GLU A 228 6.65 -16.07 -15.34
N GLU A 229 5.77 -15.16 -14.88
CA GLU A 229 6.13 -13.77 -14.61
C GLU A 229 7.12 -13.69 -13.43
N LEU A 230 6.97 -14.53 -12.40
CA LEU A 230 7.91 -14.60 -11.26
C LEU A 230 9.32 -15.02 -11.70
N VAL A 231 9.40 -16.06 -12.55
CA VAL A 231 10.66 -16.53 -13.14
C VAL A 231 11.33 -15.40 -13.94
N SER A 232 10.56 -14.77 -14.83
CA SER A 232 11.04 -13.69 -15.69
C SER A 232 11.56 -12.49 -14.89
N MET A 233 10.89 -12.13 -13.79
CA MET A 233 11.34 -11.06 -12.90
C MET A 233 12.63 -11.43 -12.15
N SER A 234 12.78 -12.69 -11.72
CA SER A 234 14.04 -13.14 -11.10
C SER A 234 15.23 -12.95 -12.06
N GLU A 235 15.06 -13.32 -13.33
CA GLU A 235 16.10 -13.13 -14.36
C GLU A 235 16.38 -11.64 -14.62
N GLN A 236 15.33 -10.81 -14.65
CA GLN A 236 15.44 -9.37 -14.84
C GLN A 236 16.22 -8.70 -13.70
N TRP A 237 15.89 -9.03 -12.45
CA TRP A 237 16.59 -8.50 -11.28
C TRP A 237 18.04 -8.99 -11.19
N GLY A 238 18.28 -10.27 -11.50
CA GLY A 238 19.64 -10.81 -11.61
C GLY A 238 20.47 -10.09 -12.68
N SER A 239 19.87 -9.80 -13.83
CA SER A 239 20.50 -9.02 -14.90
C SER A 239 20.76 -7.55 -14.52
N ALA A 240 19.98 -7.01 -13.58
CA ALA A 240 20.18 -5.69 -12.98
C ALA A 240 21.23 -5.69 -11.84
N GLY A 241 21.84 -6.83 -11.53
CA GLY A 241 22.89 -6.95 -10.52
C GLY A 241 22.39 -7.19 -9.09
N LEU A 242 21.10 -7.48 -8.91
CA LEU A 242 20.54 -7.86 -7.61
C LEU A 242 20.63 -9.37 -7.38
N MET A 243 20.67 -9.78 -6.11
CA MET A 243 20.47 -11.18 -5.75
C MET A 243 18.98 -11.49 -5.83
N ALA A 244 18.58 -12.26 -6.84
CA ALA A 244 17.20 -12.67 -7.04
C ALA A 244 17.13 -14.17 -7.37
N ASN A 245 16.14 -14.85 -6.81
CA ASN A 245 15.82 -16.24 -7.08
C ASN A 245 14.30 -16.40 -7.14
N GLY A 246 13.79 -17.05 -8.17
CA GLY A 246 12.36 -17.30 -8.31
C GLY A 246 12.07 -18.51 -9.20
N ASP A 247 10.91 -19.08 -8.96
CA ASP A 247 10.29 -20.14 -9.75
C ASP A 247 8.80 -19.81 -9.99
N GLU A 248 8.02 -20.76 -10.50
CA GLU A 248 6.58 -20.55 -10.77
C GLU A 248 5.73 -20.36 -9.49
N THR A 249 6.29 -20.60 -8.31
CA THR A 249 5.57 -20.54 -7.02
C THR A 249 6.00 -19.37 -6.15
N GLY A 250 7.21 -18.85 -6.33
CA GLY A 250 7.69 -17.73 -5.53
C GLY A 250 8.86 -16.97 -6.13
N LEU A 251 9.08 -15.77 -5.60
CA LEU A 251 10.20 -14.90 -5.94
C LEU A 251 10.81 -14.37 -4.65
N THR A 252 12.14 -14.30 -4.61
CA THR A 252 12.93 -13.66 -3.55
C THR A 252 13.91 -12.70 -4.18
N VAL A 253 13.96 -11.46 -3.69
CA VAL A 253 14.89 -10.42 -4.14
C VAL A 253 15.50 -9.73 -2.92
N GLU A 254 16.81 -9.52 -2.95
CA GLU A 254 17.49 -8.66 -1.99
C GLU A 254 17.66 -7.25 -2.57
N PHE A 255 17.01 -6.27 -1.95
CA PHE A 255 17.20 -4.86 -2.31
C PHE A 255 18.34 -4.25 -1.48
N PRO A 256 19.22 -3.45 -2.09
CA PRO A 256 20.27 -2.76 -1.36
C PRO A 256 19.67 -1.87 -0.26
N TYR A 257 20.19 -2.00 0.97
CA TYR A 257 19.70 -1.24 2.11
C TYR A 257 20.85 -0.85 3.04
N SER A 258 21.10 0.45 3.22
CA SER A 258 22.06 0.94 4.21
C SER A 258 21.32 1.71 5.30
N SER A 259 21.06 1.08 6.45
CA SER A 259 20.56 1.80 7.63
C SER A 259 21.60 2.78 8.18
N SER A 260 21.16 3.65 9.08
CA SER A 260 22.01 4.56 9.86
C SER A 260 23.24 3.87 10.49
N MET A 261 23.08 2.65 11.01
CA MET A 261 24.20 1.82 11.50
C MET A 261 25.17 1.42 10.38
N SER A 262 24.66 1.23 9.17
CA SER A 262 25.45 1.00 7.96
C SER A 262 26.16 2.26 7.47
N THR A 263 25.72 3.48 7.80
CA THR A 263 26.39 4.71 7.34
C THR A 263 27.70 4.99 8.07
N ILE A 264 27.79 4.71 9.37
CA ILE A 264 29.08 4.68 10.11
C ILE A 264 30.01 3.61 9.50
N LEU A 265 29.41 2.51 9.05
CA LEU A 265 30.08 1.43 8.32
C LEU A 265 30.53 1.82 6.90
N ARG A 266 29.77 2.66 6.18
CA ARG A 266 30.13 3.21 4.87
C ARG A 266 31.28 4.23 4.97
N VAL A 267 31.26 5.10 5.98
CA VAL A 267 32.39 5.99 6.28
C VAL A 267 33.65 5.18 6.60
N SER A 268 33.53 4.05 7.30
CA SER A 268 34.67 3.17 7.57
C SER A 268 35.12 2.37 6.34
N MET A 269 34.23 2.03 5.40
CA MET A 269 34.58 1.46 4.09
C MET A 269 35.35 2.45 3.20
N ASP A 270 34.90 3.71 3.13
CA ASP A 270 35.60 4.78 2.37
C ASP A 270 37.00 5.08 2.95
N LEU A 271 37.20 4.74 4.23
CA LEU A 271 38.50 4.77 4.91
C LEU A 271 39.33 3.48 4.75
N GLY A 272 38.91 2.55 3.89
CA GLY A 272 39.65 1.32 3.59
C GLY A 272 39.65 0.27 4.70
N MET A 273 38.76 0.40 5.69
CA MET A 273 38.56 -0.62 6.73
C MET A 273 37.64 -1.70 6.16
N SER A 274 38.22 -2.79 5.67
CA SER A 274 37.46 -3.96 5.21
C SER A 274 36.76 -4.63 6.39
N GLY A 275 35.43 -4.50 6.46
CA GLY A 275 34.65 -5.20 7.50
C GLY A 275 33.15 -4.97 7.53
N GLY A 276 32.55 -4.29 6.55
CA GLY A 276 31.10 -4.09 6.52
C GLY A 276 30.40 -4.98 5.52
N THR A 277 29.49 -5.81 6.00
CA THR A 277 28.45 -6.41 5.17
C THR A 277 27.46 -5.30 4.81
N GLY A 278 27.29 -4.99 3.52
CA GLY A 278 26.10 -4.24 3.11
C GLY A 278 24.87 -4.97 3.62
N SER A 279 23.91 -4.23 4.18
CA SER A 279 22.64 -4.83 4.59
C SER A 279 21.71 -4.88 3.38
N THR A 280 20.78 -5.82 3.37
CA THR A 280 19.77 -5.92 2.31
C THR A 280 18.40 -6.06 2.95
N SER A 281 17.40 -5.40 2.38
CA SER A 281 16.02 -5.74 2.69
C SER A 281 15.63 -6.95 1.84
N LEU A 282 14.84 -7.84 2.42
CA LEU A 282 14.44 -9.09 1.77
C LEU A 282 13.00 -8.95 1.30
N TYR A 283 12.79 -9.10 0.00
CA TYR A 283 11.46 -9.11 -0.59
C TYR A 283 11.09 -10.51 -1.06
N ASN A 284 9.93 -11.00 -0.65
CA ASN A 284 9.39 -12.31 -1.02
C ASN A 284 7.99 -12.17 -1.62
N GLN A 285 7.71 -12.98 -2.63
CA GLN A 285 6.39 -13.23 -3.19
C GLN A 285 6.11 -14.73 -3.19
N HIS A 286 4.89 -15.11 -2.82
CA HIS A 286 4.45 -16.50 -2.74
C HIS A 286 3.06 -16.67 -3.37
N LEU A 287 2.93 -17.66 -4.26
CA LEU A 287 1.67 -18.08 -4.90
C LEU A 287 1.10 -19.38 -4.33
N ASP A 288 1.89 -20.09 -3.52
CA ASP A 288 1.58 -21.39 -2.92
C ASP A 288 1.16 -21.31 -1.43
N ASN A 289 1.13 -20.09 -0.88
CA ASN A 289 0.69 -19.80 0.48
C ASN A 289 -0.70 -19.12 0.45
N PRO A 290 -1.80 -19.89 0.40
CA PRO A 290 -3.14 -19.31 0.35
C PRO A 290 -3.46 -18.56 1.64
N HIS A 291 -4.16 -17.43 1.50
CA HIS A 291 -4.64 -16.65 2.64
C HIS A 291 -5.70 -17.44 3.42
N PRO A 292 -5.62 -17.50 4.76
CA PRO A 292 -6.56 -18.28 5.57
C PRO A 292 -8.04 -17.93 5.32
N ARG A 293 -8.34 -16.64 5.08
CA ARG A 293 -9.71 -16.17 4.78
C ARG A 293 -10.03 -16.17 3.29
N TYR A 294 -9.07 -15.85 2.41
CA TYR A 294 -9.34 -15.52 1.00
C TYR A 294 -8.83 -16.55 0.01
N GLY A 295 -8.25 -17.67 0.45
CA GLY A 295 -7.76 -18.72 -0.44
C GLY A 295 -6.59 -18.26 -1.30
N ASN A 296 -6.56 -18.71 -2.55
CA ASN A 296 -5.45 -18.45 -3.47
C ASN A 296 -5.29 -16.95 -3.74
N GLY A 297 -4.05 -16.54 -4.01
CA GLY A 297 -3.67 -15.17 -4.32
C GLY A 297 -2.16 -15.01 -4.33
N LEU A 298 -1.71 -13.78 -4.20
CA LEU A 298 -0.30 -13.42 -4.09
C LEU A 298 -0.05 -12.86 -2.70
N PHE A 299 0.79 -13.55 -1.92
CA PHE A 299 1.33 -13.00 -0.67
C PHE A 299 2.65 -12.30 -0.98
N ALA A 300 2.83 -11.08 -0.48
CA ALA A 300 4.03 -10.27 -0.66
C ALA A 300 4.53 -9.77 0.70
N LEU A 301 5.85 -9.91 0.92
CA LEU A 301 6.49 -9.56 2.18
C LEU A 301 7.81 -8.85 1.92
N LEU A 302 7.95 -7.63 2.41
CA LEU A 302 9.21 -6.89 2.43
C LEU A 302 9.70 -6.79 3.87
N ARG A 303 10.88 -7.33 4.21
CA ARG A 303 11.49 -7.23 5.54
C ARG A 303 12.70 -6.33 5.53
N MET A 304 12.76 -5.40 6.48
CA MET A 304 13.95 -4.61 6.74
C MET A 304 14.95 -5.44 7.56
N PRO A 305 16.26 -5.24 7.37
CA PRO A 305 17.28 -6.01 8.07
C PRO A 305 17.54 -5.54 9.51
N ASP A 306 17.05 -4.35 9.88
CA ASP A 306 17.20 -3.84 11.23
C ASP A 306 16.29 -4.62 12.19
N VAL A 307 16.79 -4.87 13.41
CA VAL A 307 16.06 -5.51 14.50
C VAL A 307 15.82 -4.46 15.57
N PHE A 308 14.59 -4.41 16.07
CA PHE A 308 14.13 -3.42 17.03
C PHE A 308 13.72 -4.12 18.33
N ASP A 309 13.84 -3.39 19.43
CA ASP A 309 13.10 -3.74 20.64
C ASP A 309 11.59 -3.61 20.35
N GLU A 310 10.76 -4.38 21.06
CA GLU A 310 9.33 -4.51 20.74
C GLU A 310 8.62 -3.15 20.67
N GLU A 311 8.80 -2.29 21.66
CA GLU A 311 8.16 -0.97 21.75
C GLU A 311 8.57 -0.06 20.59
N ASP A 312 9.88 0.05 20.33
CA ASP A 312 10.43 0.87 19.24
C ASP A 312 9.96 0.37 17.87
N GLY A 313 9.96 -0.95 17.66
CA GLY A 313 9.51 -1.54 16.41
C GLY A 313 8.02 -1.27 16.14
N LEU A 314 7.18 -1.41 17.18
CA LEU A 314 5.75 -1.16 17.09
C LEU A 314 5.45 0.31 16.79
N ALA A 315 6.13 1.24 17.49
CA ALA A 315 6.03 2.67 17.24
C ALA A 315 6.47 2.99 15.80
N GLN A 316 7.61 2.46 15.38
CA GLN A 316 8.16 2.74 14.05
C GLN A 316 7.28 2.18 12.93
N ALA A 317 6.70 0.98 13.08
CA ALA A 317 5.75 0.43 12.12
C ALA A 317 4.50 1.31 11.99
N ASN A 318 3.94 1.78 13.12
CA ASN A 318 2.80 2.68 13.12
C ASN A 318 3.14 4.04 12.46
N GLU A 319 4.33 4.59 12.72
CA GLU A 319 4.82 5.80 12.06
C GLU A 319 4.93 5.64 10.54
N LEU A 320 5.41 4.50 10.04
CA LEU A 320 5.48 4.23 8.60
C LEU A 320 4.07 4.14 7.98
N ASN A 321 3.11 3.49 8.65
CA ASN A 321 1.71 3.50 8.20
C ASN A 321 1.12 4.93 8.21
N ALA A 322 1.37 5.71 9.26
CA ALA A 322 0.93 7.10 9.34
C ALA A 322 1.53 7.94 8.21
N ALA A 323 2.81 7.74 7.90
CA ALA A 323 3.47 8.44 6.81
C ALA A 323 2.92 8.02 5.43
N GLU A 324 2.64 6.74 5.19
CA GLU A 324 1.96 6.30 3.96
C GLU A 324 0.53 6.86 3.84
N LEU A 325 -0.17 7.10 4.95
CA LEU A 325 -1.47 7.77 4.96
C LEU A 325 -1.36 9.28 4.68
N LEU A 326 -0.45 9.97 5.36
CA LEU A 326 -0.43 11.44 5.41
C LEU A 326 0.49 12.09 4.37
N GLU A 327 1.57 11.42 3.97
CA GLU A 327 2.60 11.99 3.09
C GLU A 327 2.40 11.61 1.62
N THR A 328 3.14 12.26 0.74
CA THR A 328 3.24 11.88 -0.67
C THR A 328 4.48 11.01 -0.89
N THR A 329 4.30 9.68 -0.79
CA THR A 329 5.36 8.69 -1.01
C THR A 329 5.54 8.35 -2.49
N GLY A 330 4.49 8.58 -3.29
CA GLY A 330 4.41 8.30 -4.71
C GLY A 330 3.97 6.88 -5.05
N PHE A 331 4.00 5.94 -4.10
CA PHE A 331 3.56 4.55 -4.27
C PHE A 331 2.33 4.27 -3.39
N PRO A 332 1.38 3.44 -3.86
CA PRO A 332 0.16 3.17 -3.12
C PRO A 332 0.46 2.42 -1.82
N SER A 333 -0.37 2.60 -0.79
CA SER A 333 -0.24 1.92 0.50
C SER A 333 -0.90 0.54 0.54
N TRP A 334 -0.70 -0.26 -0.51
CA TRP A 334 -1.26 -1.62 -0.59
C TRP A 334 -0.55 -2.57 0.38
N GLY A 335 -1.20 -2.88 1.49
CA GLY A 335 -0.63 -3.67 2.59
C GLY A 335 -0.42 -2.82 3.83
N SER A 336 0.41 -3.27 4.75
CA SER A 336 0.71 -2.55 5.99
C SER A 336 2.10 -2.82 6.55
N TRP A 337 2.65 -1.83 7.24
CA TRP A 337 3.83 -1.99 8.08
C TRP A 337 3.47 -2.61 9.43
N CYS A 338 4.30 -3.55 9.87
CA CYS A 338 4.19 -4.24 11.14
C CYS A 338 5.58 -4.65 11.65
N THR A 339 5.65 -5.16 12.88
CA THR A 339 6.79 -5.92 13.39
C THR A 339 6.54 -7.41 13.21
N LEU A 340 7.50 -8.09 12.59
CA LEU A 340 7.48 -9.54 12.40
C LEU A 340 8.84 -10.09 12.81
N GLU A 341 8.85 -10.96 13.84
CA GLU A 341 10.08 -11.58 14.36
C GLU A 341 11.17 -10.57 14.77
N GLY A 342 10.75 -9.38 15.25
CA GLY A 342 11.65 -8.31 15.70
C GLY A 342 12.11 -7.35 14.61
N SER A 343 11.77 -7.59 13.34
CA SER A 343 12.09 -6.70 12.22
C SER A 343 10.87 -5.95 11.74
N LEU A 344 11.08 -4.75 11.19
CA LEU A 344 10.05 -4.05 10.42
C LEU A 344 9.77 -4.84 9.14
N ALA A 345 8.49 -5.08 8.89
CA ALA A 345 8.03 -5.76 7.70
C ALA A 345 6.84 -5.01 7.09
N HIS A 346 6.73 -5.03 5.77
CA HIS A 346 5.54 -4.63 5.06
C HIS A 346 4.88 -5.88 4.46
N VAL A 347 3.67 -6.17 4.92
CA VAL A 347 2.87 -7.34 4.55
C VAL A 347 1.74 -6.92 3.62
N ALA A 348 1.54 -7.66 2.54
CA ALA A 348 0.37 -7.50 1.69
C ALA A 348 -0.12 -8.85 1.16
N PHE A 349 -1.43 -8.96 0.96
CA PHE A 349 -2.06 -10.05 0.22
C PHE A 349 -2.96 -9.50 -0.88
N PHE A 350 -2.74 -9.99 -2.10
CA PHE A 350 -3.48 -9.61 -3.28
C PHE A 350 -4.37 -10.78 -3.74
N PRO A 351 -5.70 -10.67 -3.65
CA PRO A 351 -6.60 -11.78 -3.96
C PRO A 351 -6.49 -12.29 -5.39
N ASN A 352 -6.79 -13.58 -5.61
CA ASN A 352 -6.81 -14.20 -6.95
C ASN A 352 -7.65 -13.42 -7.98
N LEU A 353 -8.70 -12.74 -7.52
CA LEU A 353 -9.63 -11.98 -8.34
C LEU A 353 -8.96 -10.87 -9.16
N ILE A 354 -7.91 -10.25 -8.61
CA ILE A 354 -7.26 -9.11 -9.25
C ILE A 354 -6.07 -9.48 -10.11
N ALA A 355 -5.70 -10.76 -10.15
CA ALA A 355 -4.59 -11.27 -10.93
C ALA A 355 -4.73 -10.85 -12.39
N ARG A 356 -3.69 -10.21 -12.91
CA ARG A 356 -3.60 -9.73 -14.29
C ARG A 356 -2.13 -9.61 -14.69
N PRO A 357 -1.81 -9.78 -16.00
CA PRO A 357 -0.44 -9.65 -16.47
C PRO A 357 0.18 -8.30 -16.09
N GLY A 358 1.43 -8.31 -15.63
CA GLY A 358 2.20 -7.12 -15.31
C GLY A 358 1.96 -6.55 -13.91
N LEU A 359 0.92 -6.99 -13.18
CA LEU A 359 0.66 -6.51 -11.82
C LEU A 359 1.73 -7.04 -10.84
N LEU A 360 2.27 -8.23 -11.05
CA LEU A 360 3.39 -8.75 -10.23
C LEU A 360 4.60 -7.83 -10.37
N THR A 361 4.93 -7.44 -11.60
CA THR A 361 5.98 -6.47 -11.90
C THR A 361 5.75 -5.14 -11.18
N THR A 362 4.52 -4.60 -11.24
CA THR A 362 4.16 -3.36 -10.52
C THR A 362 4.37 -3.48 -9.00
N VAL A 363 3.91 -4.58 -8.40
CA VAL A 363 4.05 -4.83 -6.96
C VAL A 363 5.53 -4.95 -6.53
N ASN A 364 6.39 -5.55 -7.37
CA ASN A 364 7.84 -5.60 -7.13
C ASN A 364 8.48 -4.21 -7.08
N PHE A 365 8.13 -3.34 -8.04
CA PHE A 365 8.66 -1.97 -8.05
C PHE A 365 8.20 -1.17 -6.83
N TYR A 366 6.96 -1.34 -6.38
CA TYR A 366 6.49 -0.70 -5.16
C TYR A 366 7.23 -1.20 -3.91
N ALA A 367 7.64 -2.46 -3.86
CA ALA A 367 8.46 -2.98 -2.76
C ALA A 367 9.87 -2.38 -2.76
N LEU A 368 10.50 -2.25 -3.94
CA LEU A 368 11.79 -1.56 -4.06
C LEU A 368 11.67 -0.09 -3.61
N SER A 369 10.67 0.64 -4.11
CA SER A 369 10.44 2.04 -3.73
C SER A 369 10.20 2.21 -2.23
N ARG A 370 9.45 1.29 -1.61
CA ARG A 370 9.26 1.26 -0.15
C ARG A 370 10.55 1.02 0.60
N SER A 371 11.37 0.06 0.18
CA SER A 371 12.66 -0.22 0.82
C SER A 371 13.55 1.02 0.85
N GLN A 372 13.63 1.74 -0.27
CA GLN A 372 14.43 2.97 -0.37
C GLN A 372 13.83 4.11 0.45
N TRP A 373 12.50 4.24 0.44
CA TRP A 373 11.81 5.27 1.22
C TRP A 373 12.01 5.06 2.72
N VAL A 374 11.92 3.82 3.22
CA VAL A 374 12.23 3.51 4.62
C VAL A 374 13.69 3.81 4.94
N GLN A 375 14.61 3.41 4.05
CA GLN A 375 16.02 3.75 4.22
C GLN A 375 16.22 5.26 4.39
N GLU A 376 15.61 6.08 3.53
CA GLU A 376 15.69 7.55 3.61
C GLU A 376 15.08 8.10 4.90
N LYS A 377 13.94 7.57 5.35
CA LYS A 377 13.29 7.99 6.60
C LYS A 377 14.08 7.62 7.85
N LEU A 378 14.72 6.47 7.86
CA LEU A 378 15.47 5.96 9.01
C LEU A 378 16.94 6.43 9.04
N LEU A 379 17.39 7.20 8.03
CA LEU A 379 18.70 7.87 8.09
C LEU A 379 18.67 8.97 9.17
N PRO A 380 19.73 9.11 10.00
CA PRO A 380 19.76 10.14 11.02
C PRO A 380 19.82 11.51 10.34
N LEU A 381 18.91 12.42 10.70
CA LEU A 381 18.75 13.74 10.09
C LEU A 381 20.04 14.61 10.12
N ASP A 382 20.94 14.36 11.07
CA ASP A 382 22.20 15.08 11.22
C ASP A 382 23.19 14.78 10.08
N LEU A 383 23.16 13.57 9.55
CA LEU A 383 24.10 13.10 8.52
C LEU A 383 23.69 13.57 7.11
N VAL A 384 22.39 13.71 6.87
CA VAL A 384 21.84 14.28 5.61
C VAL A 384 22.17 15.77 5.47
N ARG A 385 22.25 16.50 6.60
CA ARG A 385 22.62 17.92 6.62
C ARG A 385 24.12 18.14 6.38
N GLU A 386 24.98 17.30 6.93
CA GLU A 386 26.44 17.38 6.73
C GLU A 386 26.86 17.00 5.30
N VAL A 387 26.25 15.97 4.70
CA VAL A 387 26.53 15.60 3.30
C VAL A 387 26.13 16.72 2.33
N ARG A 388 24.98 17.38 2.56
CA ARG A 388 24.54 18.52 1.73
C ARG A 388 25.33 19.82 1.99
N ALA A 389 25.99 19.93 3.13
CA ALA A 389 26.87 21.06 3.45
C ALA A 389 28.29 20.87 2.88
N GLY A 390 28.73 19.62 2.68
CA GLY A 390 30.03 19.26 2.09
C GLY A 390 30.11 19.34 0.56
N GLU A 391 28.97 19.49 -0.13
CA GLU A 391 28.90 19.66 -1.60
C GLU A 391 28.89 21.15 -2.06
N ARG A 392 29.27 22.11 -1.20
CA ARG A 392 29.38 23.54 -1.56
C ARG A 392 30.82 24.02 -1.68
#